data_AF-A0A7U9MRJ2-F1
#
_entry.id   AF-A0A7U9MRJ2-F1
#
_cell.length_a   1.000
_cell.length_b   1.000
_cell.length_c   1.000
_cell.angle_alpha   90.00
_cell.angle_beta   90.00
_cell.angle_gamma   90.00
#
_symmetry.space_group_name_H-M   'P 1'
#
loop_
_entity.id
_entity.type
_entity.pdbx_description
1 polymer ?
#
loop_
_entity_poly.entity_id
_entity_poly.type
_entity_poly.pdbx_seq_one_letter_code
_entity_poly.pdbx_strand_id
1 'polypeptide(L)'
;MDFGVTGKLGGYYLAEQYRKNAVADKNGDVIFAELAAKAAEQSDVSGISFKDMWQARYPGAYYNVMDTSKIDGSLWGRNDYPWDKYFSINADDSVLDWKPSGAEPAMLDPKVQAKINSTIGKKAIVVPPELEEKMKNDPELAKSVMAKVEGFIAEQDIMNPNPRKGYLIALDENGDIIHACVTSEKMSVSSAEFIEARNAREEKHAEYERLAEEAALKRKLLLHSYNG
;
A
#
# COMPACT_ATOMS: atom_id res chain seq x y z
N MET A 1 -25.60 69.68 26.40
CA MET A 1 -26.06 69.11 25.11
C MET A 1 -25.28 67.83 24.83
N ASP A 2 -25.93 66.86 24.17
CA ASP A 2 -25.47 65.59 23.58
C ASP A 2 -24.06 65.56 22.91
N PHE A 3 -23.36 64.45 22.65
CA PHE A 3 -23.52 62.96 22.79
C PHE A 3 -22.17 62.34 23.30
N GLY A 4 -21.91 61.05 23.57
CA GLY A 4 -22.65 59.76 23.51
C GLY A 4 -21.67 58.56 23.63
N VAL A 5 -22.12 57.32 23.29
CA VAL A 5 -21.30 56.10 22.93
C VAL A 5 -20.24 55.63 23.97
N THR A 6 -20.57 54.74 24.93
CA THR A 6 -20.43 53.24 24.89
C THR A 6 -19.06 52.68 24.45
N GLY A 7 -18.48 51.65 25.09
CA GLY A 7 -18.93 50.86 26.24
C GLY A 7 -17.94 49.75 26.67
N LYS A 8 -18.23 49.07 27.79
CA LYS A 8 -17.47 47.91 28.30
C LYS A 8 -17.62 46.70 27.37
N LEU A 9 -16.52 46.20 26.80
CA LEU A 9 -16.45 44.87 26.16
C LEU A 9 -15.15 44.17 26.53
N GLY A 10 -15.21 43.27 27.52
CA GLY A 10 -14.06 42.48 27.97
C GLY A 10 -14.41 41.20 28.73
N GLY A 11 -15.66 40.73 28.68
CA GLY A 11 -16.13 39.63 29.55
C GLY A 11 -17.06 38.59 28.93
N TYR A 12 -17.46 38.73 27.65
CA TYR A 12 -18.53 37.89 27.08
C TYR A 12 -18.08 36.85 26.03
N TYR A 13 -16.83 36.88 25.55
CA TYR A 13 -16.40 35.99 24.47
C TYR A 13 -16.01 34.57 24.91
N LEU A 14 -15.57 34.39 26.17
CA LEU A 14 -15.09 33.08 26.65
C LEU A 14 -16.23 32.14 27.07
N ALA A 15 -17.37 32.68 27.50
CA ALA A 15 -18.49 31.88 28.03
C ALA A 15 -19.32 31.15 26.95
N GLU A 16 -19.29 31.62 25.69
CA GLU A 16 -19.99 30.95 24.58
C GLU A 16 -19.22 29.77 23.98
N GLN A 17 -17.88 29.80 24.00
CA GLN A 17 -17.08 28.68 23.50
C GLN A 17 -17.27 27.41 24.35
N TYR A 18 -17.27 27.54 25.69
CA TYR A 18 -17.58 26.41 26.58
C TYR A 18 -18.98 25.84 26.38
N ARG A 19 -19.97 26.68 26.01
CA ARG A 19 -21.35 26.23 25.79
C ARG A 19 -21.54 25.55 24.42
N LYS A 20 -20.69 25.82 23.42
CA LYS A 20 -20.67 25.08 22.14
C LYS A 20 -19.97 23.72 22.26
N ASN A 21 -18.89 23.63 23.03
CA ASN A 21 -18.17 22.36 23.20
C ASN A 21 -18.99 21.32 23.99
N ALA A 22 -19.79 21.74 24.98
CA ALA A 22 -20.67 20.87 25.75
C ALA A 22 -21.89 20.30 24.96
N VAL A 23 -22.10 20.74 23.71
CA VAL A 23 -23.12 20.19 22.80
C VAL A 23 -22.49 19.25 21.75
N ALA A 24 -21.21 19.42 21.42
CA ALA A 24 -20.49 18.51 20.53
C ALA A 24 -20.21 17.14 21.18
N ASP A 25 -19.97 17.13 22.50
CA ASP A 25 -19.62 15.92 23.28
C ASP A 25 -20.71 14.83 23.18
N LYS A 26 -21.99 15.24 23.13
CA LYS A 26 -23.13 14.31 23.02
C LYS A 26 -23.23 13.57 21.68
N ASN A 27 -22.52 14.03 20.65
CA ASN A 27 -22.46 13.32 19.37
C ASN A 27 -21.22 12.41 19.28
N GLY A 28 -20.17 12.67 20.08
CA GLY A 28 -19.00 11.80 20.15
C GLY A 28 -19.34 10.43 20.72
N ASP A 29 -20.01 10.41 21.88
CA ASP A 29 -20.47 9.17 22.52
C ASP A 29 -21.50 8.41 21.68
N VAL A 30 -22.39 9.11 20.96
CA VAL A 30 -23.36 8.46 20.06
C VAL A 30 -22.66 7.86 18.84
N ILE A 31 -21.65 8.51 18.26
CA ILE A 31 -20.86 7.91 17.17
C ILE A 31 -20.02 6.74 17.66
N PHE A 32 -19.40 6.81 18.85
CA PHE A 32 -18.68 5.66 19.43
C PHE A 32 -19.62 4.51 19.81
N ALA A 33 -20.81 4.80 20.34
CA ALA A 33 -21.83 3.80 20.64
C ALA A 33 -22.45 3.21 19.36
N GLU A 34 -22.64 3.99 18.30
CA GLU A 34 -23.09 3.49 16.99
C GLU A 34 -22.00 2.64 16.32
N LEU A 35 -20.72 3.03 16.42
CA LEU A 35 -19.60 2.23 15.92
C LEU A 35 -19.44 0.92 16.72
N ALA A 36 -19.61 0.96 18.04
CA ALA A 36 -19.57 -0.21 18.91
C ALA A 36 -20.82 -1.11 18.77
N ALA A 37 -22.00 -0.53 18.58
CA ALA A 37 -23.24 -1.26 18.29
C ALA A 37 -23.16 -1.91 16.91
N LYS A 38 -22.59 -1.24 15.90
CA LYS A 38 -22.34 -1.83 14.58
C LYS A 38 -21.28 -2.93 14.60
N ALA A 39 -20.32 -2.86 15.52
CA ALA A 39 -19.40 -3.95 15.82
C ALA A 39 -20.06 -5.11 16.61
N ALA A 40 -21.13 -4.83 17.37
CA ALA A 40 -21.89 -5.84 18.13
C ALA A 40 -23.02 -6.48 17.31
N GLU A 41 -23.66 -5.77 16.39
CA GLU A 41 -24.65 -6.31 15.44
C GLU A 41 -24.01 -7.15 14.33
N GLN A 42 -22.68 -7.12 14.20
CA GLN A 42 -21.91 -8.07 13.38
C GLN A 42 -21.40 -9.29 14.16
N SER A 43 -21.82 -9.52 15.42
CA SER A 43 -21.51 -10.76 16.13
C SER A 43 -22.48 -11.91 15.80
N ASP A 44 -22.81 -12.08 14.52
CA ASP A 44 -23.17 -13.39 13.99
C ASP A 44 -21.86 -14.14 13.70
N VAL A 45 -21.74 -15.38 14.19
CA VAL A 45 -20.45 -16.08 14.28
C VAL A 45 -19.94 -16.50 12.89
N SER A 46 -19.22 -15.59 12.25
CA SER A 46 -18.41 -15.80 11.05
C SER A 46 -17.02 -15.18 11.26
N GLY A 47 -15.98 -15.79 10.71
CA GLY A 47 -14.60 -15.40 10.99
C GLY A 47 -14.28 -13.97 10.52
N ILE A 48 -13.48 -13.25 11.29
CA ILE A 48 -12.90 -11.95 10.90
C ILE A 48 -12.24 -12.11 9.54
N SER A 49 -12.64 -11.32 8.54
CA SER A 49 -12.10 -11.48 7.18
C SER A 49 -10.65 -11.00 7.11
N PHE A 50 -9.88 -11.50 6.14
CA PHE A 50 -8.50 -11.06 5.92
C PHE A 50 -8.40 -9.53 5.71
N LYS A 51 -9.40 -8.93 5.05
CA LYS A 51 -9.53 -7.47 4.90
C LYS A 51 -9.65 -6.77 6.25
N ASP A 52 -10.49 -7.28 7.14
CA ASP A 52 -10.68 -6.70 8.47
C ASP A 52 -9.41 -6.84 9.33
N MET A 53 -8.72 -7.98 9.25
CA MET A 53 -7.41 -8.19 9.89
C MET A 53 -6.37 -7.17 9.40
N TRP A 54 -6.28 -6.99 8.08
CA TRP A 54 -5.37 -6.02 7.44
C TRP A 54 -5.66 -4.59 7.88
N GLN A 55 -6.93 -4.15 7.83
CA GLN A 55 -7.30 -2.76 8.14
C GLN A 55 -7.32 -2.47 9.66
N ALA A 56 -7.58 -3.46 10.51
CA ALA A 56 -7.42 -3.33 11.95
C ALA A 56 -5.95 -3.21 12.36
N ARG A 57 -5.05 -3.96 11.70
CA ARG A 57 -3.61 -3.90 11.95
C ARG A 57 -2.96 -2.64 11.38
N TYR A 58 -3.41 -2.20 10.22
CA TYR A 58 -2.92 -0.99 9.54
C TYR A 58 -4.08 -0.02 9.26
N PRO A 59 -4.49 0.80 10.25
CA PRO A 59 -5.56 1.76 10.09
C PRO A 59 -5.33 2.69 8.88
N GLY A 60 -6.33 2.81 8.02
CA GLY A 60 -6.26 3.59 6.78
C GLY A 60 -5.52 2.89 5.62
N ALA A 61 -5.16 1.61 5.75
CA ALA A 61 -4.60 0.85 4.64
C ALA A 61 -5.65 0.50 3.57
N TYR A 62 -5.21 0.51 2.32
CA TYR A 62 -6.00 0.14 1.14
C TYR A 62 -5.97 -1.37 0.93
N TYR A 63 -7.06 -1.89 0.38
CA TYR A 63 -7.28 -3.30 0.13
C TYR A 63 -8.00 -3.43 -1.21
N ASN A 64 -7.37 -4.09 -2.18
CA ASN A 64 -7.89 -4.25 -3.53
C ASN A 64 -7.98 -5.75 -3.87
N VAL A 65 -9.08 -6.15 -4.51
CA VAL A 65 -9.31 -7.53 -4.94
C VAL A 65 -9.15 -7.58 -6.45
N MET A 66 -8.00 -8.03 -6.93
CA MET A 66 -7.61 -7.96 -8.35
C MET A 66 -6.71 -9.14 -8.74
N ASP A 67 -6.94 -9.71 -9.91
CA ASP A 67 -6.04 -10.72 -10.50
C ASP A 67 -4.84 -10.02 -11.17
N THR A 68 -3.70 -10.05 -10.49
CA THR A 68 -2.43 -9.49 -10.99
C THR A 68 -1.55 -10.52 -11.72
N SER A 69 -1.98 -11.78 -11.83
CA SER A 69 -1.16 -12.88 -12.38
C SER A 69 -0.72 -12.69 -13.83
N LYS A 70 -1.47 -11.87 -14.58
CA LYS A 70 -1.23 -11.56 -16.01
C LYS A 70 -0.28 -10.37 -16.22
N ILE A 71 0.07 -9.64 -15.17
CA ILE A 71 1.01 -8.52 -15.28
C ILE A 71 2.43 -9.09 -15.36
N ASP A 72 3.14 -8.75 -16.43
CA ASP A 72 4.54 -9.13 -16.61
C ASP A 72 5.40 -8.54 -15.46
N GLY A 73 6.22 -9.40 -14.83
CA GLY A 73 7.07 -9.04 -13.68
C GLY A 73 7.97 -7.83 -13.94
N SER A 74 8.40 -7.61 -15.19
CA SER A 74 9.21 -6.45 -15.57
C SER A 74 8.46 -5.12 -15.48
N LEU A 75 7.13 -5.12 -15.67
CA LEU A 75 6.33 -3.90 -15.63
C LEU A 75 6.23 -3.33 -14.20
N TRP A 76 6.14 -4.21 -13.20
CA TRP A 76 6.10 -3.82 -11.79
C TRP A 76 7.33 -3.03 -11.33
N GLY A 77 8.50 -3.30 -11.91
CA GLY A 77 9.75 -2.59 -11.60
C GLY A 77 9.81 -1.17 -12.17
N ARG A 78 8.98 -0.83 -13.16
CA ARG A 78 9.11 0.42 -13.91
C ARG A 78 8.67 1.65 -13.12
N ASN A 79 9.47 2.71 -13.22
CA ASN A 79 9.20 4.02 -12.64
C ASN A 79 7.89 4.68 -13.14
N ASP A 80 7.40 4.36 -14.34
CA ASP A 80 6.11 4.86 -14.87
C ASP A 80 4.89 3.98 -14.56
N TYR A 81 5.06 2.72 -14.14
CA TYR A 81 3.94 1.82 -13.81
C TYR A 81 3.00 2.43 -12.75
N PRO A 82 1.66 2.40 -12.91
CA PRO A 82 0.70 3.16 -12.10
C PRO A 82 0.47 2.59 -10.67
N TRP A 83 1.53 2.22 -9.96
CA TRP A 83 1.45 1.66 -8.62
C TRP A 83 0.82 2.60 -7.57
N ASP A 84 0.71 3.91 -7.84
CA ASP A 84 -0.03 4.86 -6.99
C ASP A 84 -1.53 4.59 -6.95
N LYS A 85 -2.09 4.02 -8.02
CA LYS A 85 -3.54 3.82 -8.16
C LYS A 85 -4.09 2.80 -7.15
N TYR A 86 -3.29 1.82 -6.75
CA TYR A 86 -3.63 0.86 -5.70
C TYR A 86 -3.81 1.50 -4.31
N PHE A 87 -3.35 2.74 -4.09
CA PHE A 87 -3.55 3.51 -2.87
C PHE A 87 -4.86 4.34 -2.91
N SER A 88 -5.92 3.74 -3.47
CA SER A 88 -7.25 4.32 -3.63
C SER A 88 -8.31 3.38 -3.07
N ILE A 89 -9.46 3.92 -2.66
CA ILE A 89 -10.64 3.10 -2.37
C ILE A 89 -11.24 2.71 -3.71
N ASN A 90 -11.26 1.41 -4.01
CA ASN A 90 -11.52 0.87 -5.35
C ASN A 90 -10.49 1.39 -6.36
N ALA A 91 -9.29 0.79 -6.38
CA ALA A 91 -8.37 1.00 -7.48
C ALA A 91 -9.03 0.62 -8.82
N ASP A 92 -8.63 1.29 -9.89
CA ASP A 92 -9.17 1.10 -11.25
C ASP A 92 -8.50 -0.11 -11.92
N ASP A 93 -9.29 -1.08 -12.39
CA ASP A 93 -8.81 -2.28 -13.10
C ASP A 93 -7.95 -1.95 -14.34
N SER A 94 -8.02 -0.72 -14.88
CA SER A 94 -7.17 -0.27 -15.98
C SER A 94 -5.65 -0.36 -15.71
N VAL A 95 -5.25 -0.50 -14.43
CA VAL A 95 -3.86 -0.79 -14.02
C VAL A 95 -3.36 -2.18 -14.43
N LEU A 96 -4.28 -3.13 -14.65
CA LEU A 96 -3.97 -4.52 -15.01
C LEU A 96 -3.61 -4.64 -16.50
N ASP A 97 -4.30 -3.86 -17.35
CA ASP A 97 -4.07 -3.77 -18.80
C ASP A 97 -3.04 -2.70 -19.20
N TRP A 98 -2.42 -2.02 -18.24
CA TRP A 98 -1.48 -0.93 -18.49
C TRP A 98 -0.27 -1.40 -19.31
N LYS A 99 0.15 -0.57 -20.27
CA LYS A 99 1.31 -0.83 -21.13
C LYS A 99 2.22 0.40 -21.19
N PRO A 100 3.55 0.21 -21.25
CA PRO A 100 4.48 1.31 -21.36
C PRO A 100 4.29 2.05 -22.70
N SER A 101 4.17 3.37 -22.64
CA SER A 101 4.02 4.23 -23.81
C SER A 101 5.35 4.71 -24.40
N GLY A 102 6.48 4.38 -23.74
CA GLY A 102 7.82 4.76 -24.19
C GLY A 102 8.93 4.26 -23.25
N ALA A 103 10.11 4.87 -23.40
CA ALA A 103 11.23 4.64 -22.51
C ALA A 103 10.87 4.93 -21.05
N GLU A 104 11.43 4.16 -20.13
CA GLU A 104 11.16 4.35 -18.70
C GLU A 104 11.72 5.70 -18.22
N PRO A 105 10.93 6.50 -17.48
CA PRO A 105 11.43 7.75 -16.93
C PRO A 105 12.46 7.49 -15.82
N ALA A 106 13.47 8.35 -15.73
CA ALA A 106 14.44 8.27 -14.64
C ALA A 106 13.74 8.44 -13.27
N MET A 107 14.22 7.74 -12.24
CA MET A 107 13.67 7.79 -10.88
C MET A 107 13.57 9.23 -10.30
N LEU A 108 14.40 10.16 -10.76
CA LEU A 108 14.40 11.57 -10.36
C LEU A 108 13.44 12.47 -11.18
N ASP A 109 12.72 11.93 -12.17
CA ASP A 109 11.71 12.67 -12.92
C ASP A 109 10.64 13.25 -11.96
N PRO A 110 10.22 14.52 -12.13
CA PRO A 110 9.25 15.14 -11.22
C PRO A 110 7.93 14.39 -11.07
N LYS A 111 7.46 13.69 -12.11
CA LYS A 111 6.23 12.87 -12.05
C LYS A 111 6.44 11.62 -11.20
N VAL A 112 7.59 10.96 -11.35
CA VAL A 112 7.96 9.78 -10.55
C VAL A 112 8.14 10.18 -9.08
N GLN A 113 8.84 11.28 -8.80
CA GLN A 113 9.00 11.81 -7.44
C GLN A 113 7.65 12.24 -6.82
N ALA A 114 6.77 12.89 -7.58
CA ALA A 114 5.41 13.23 -7.11
C ALA A 114 4.59 11.98 -6.78
N LYS A 115 4.71 10.93 -7.60
CA LYS A 115 4.05 9.63 -7.38
C LYS A 115 4.55 8.98 -6.08
N ILE A 116 5.87 8.94 -5.86
CA ILE A 116 6.48 8.43 -4.60
C ILE A 116 5.95 9.21 -3.39
N ASN A 117 5.95 10.54 -3.47
CA ASN A 117 5.50 11.38 -2.38
C ASN A 117 4.01 11.17 -2.04
N SER A 118 3.20 10.73 -3.00
CA SER A 118 1.77 10.44 -2.79
C SER A 118 1.50 9.13 -2.03
N THR A 119 2.46 8.20 -2.00
CA THR A 119 2.32 6.87 -1.38
C THR A 119 3.08 6.72 -0.06
N ILE A 120 3.99 7.64 0.26
CA ILE A 120 4.71 7.68 1.55
C ILE A 120 3.74 7.57 2.73
N GLY A 121 4.06 6.68 3.67
CA GLY A 121 3.28 6.42 4.89
C GLY A 121 2.03 5.56 4.70
N LYS A 122 1.60 5.30 3.46
CA LYS A 122 0.40 4.52 3.16
C LYS A 122 0.72 3.03 3.00
N LYS A 123 -0.25 2.16 3.26
CA LYS A 123 -0.13 0.72 2.97
C LYS A 123 -1.27 0.30 2.06
N ALA A 124 -0.97 -0.51 1.06
CA ALA A 124 -1.92 -1.08 0.11
C ALA A 124 -1.59 -2.56 -0.08
N ILE A 125 -2.61 -3.40 -0.11
CA ILE A 125 -2.49 -4.82 -0.46
C ILE A 125 -3.40 -5.15 -1.65
N VAL A 126 -2.91 -6.03 -2.51
CA VAL A 126 -3.64 -6.57 -3.66
C VAL A 126 -3.77 -8.07 -3.48
N VAL A 127 -5.00 -8.55 -3.43
CA VAL A 127 -5.37 -9.94 -3.14
C VAL A 127 -6.09 -10.51 -4.37
N PRO A 128 -5.63 -11.64 -4.96
CA PRO A 128 -6.37 -12.28 -6.03
C PRO A 128 -7.76 -12.74 -5.56
N PRO A 129 -8.82 -12.64 -6.39
CA PRO A 129 -10.17 -13.10 -6.01
C PRO A 129 -10.20 -14.53 -5.48
N GLU A 130 -9.40 -15.42 -6.09
CA GLU A 130 -9.29 -16.82 -5.66
C GLU A 130 -8.68 -16.98 -4.26
N LEU A 131 -7.65 -16.18 -3.92
CA LEU A 131 -7.09 -16.18 -2.57
C LEU A 131 -8.10 -15.62 -1.56
N GLU A 132 -8.82 -14.55 -1.91
CA GLU A 132 -9.85 -14.00 -1.04
C GLU A 132 -10.94 -15.04 -0.71
N GLU A 133 -11.44 -15.78 -1.71
CA GLU A 133 -12.40 -16.86 -1.49
C GLU A 133 -11.80 -18.03 -0.68
N LYS A 134 -10.55 -18.42 -0.92
CA LYS A 134 -9.85 -19.42 -0.08
C LYS A 134 -9.80 -18.97 1.38
N MET A 135 -9.42 -17.71 1.66
CA MET A 135 -9.32 -17.15 3.01
C MET A 135 -10.67 -16.93 3.73
N LYS A 136 -11.77 -16.74 2.99
CA LYS A 136 -13.13 -16.72 3.58
C LYS A 136 -13.52 -18.09 4.17
N ASN A 137 -13.03 -19.17 3.56
CA ASN A 137 -13.32 -20.55 3.96
C ASN A 137 -12.24 -21.14 4.91
N ASP A 138 -11.02 -20.61 4.89
CA ASP A 138 -9.91 -21.01 5.76
C ASP A 138 -9.34 -19.80 6.55
N PRO A 139 -9.80 -19.59 7.80
CA PRO A 139 -9.26 -18.54 8.68
C PRO A 139 -7.80 -18.77 9.13
N GLU A 140 -7.27 -19.99 9.07
CA GLU A 140 -5.86 -20.26 9.40
C GLU A 140 -4.95 -19.87 8.23
N LEU A 141 -5.39 -20.08 6.99
CA LEU A 141 -4.75 -19.48 5.81
C LEU A 141 -4.71 -17.96 5.92
N ALA A 142 -5.83 -17.31 6.26
CA ALA A 142 -5.88 -15.84 6.42
C ALA A 142 -4.86 -15.33 7.46
N LYS A 143 -4.73 -16.01 8.60
CA LYS A 143 -3.71 -15.71 9.62
C LYS A 143 -2.28 -15.94 9.12
N SER A 144 -2.04 -17.03 8.41
CA SER A 144 -0.73 -17.37 7.83
C SER A 144 -0.27 -16.31 6.83
N VAL A 145 -1.16 -15.90 5.92
CA VAL A 145 -0.91 -14.83 4.94
C VAL A 145 -0.65 -13.50 5.65
N MET A 146 -1.45 -13.16 6.67
CA MET A 146 -1.22 -11.94 7.45
C MET A 146 0.17 -11.96 8.10
N ALA A 147 0.55 -13.06 8.76
CA ALA A 147 1.87 -13.19 9.40
C ALA A 147 3.04 -13.08 8.41
N LYS A 148 2.91 -13.62 7.18
CA LYS A 148 3.91 -13.43 6.10
C LYS A 148 4.05 -11.95 5.74
N VAL A 149 2.94 -11.25 5.54
CA VAL A 149 2.91 -9.83 5.17
C VAL A 149 3.46 -8.94 6.29
N GLU A 150 3.12 -9.23 7.55
CA GLU A 150 3.70 -8.54 8.72
C GLU A 150 5.20 -8.77 8.83
N GLY A 151 5.66 -10.01 8.64
CA GLY A 151 7.07 -10.38 8.67
C GLY A 151 7.87 -9.63 7.61
N PHE A 152 7.36 -9.55 6.38
CA PHE A 152 7.95 -8.77 5.30
C PHE A 152 8.05 -7.27 5.63
N ILE A 153 6.96 -6.65 6.13
CA ILE A 153 6.97 -5.23 6.51
C ILE A 153 7.97 -4.98 7.64
N ALA A 154 8.02 -5.85 8.65
CA ALA A 154 8.97 -5.75 9.77
C ALA A 154 10.43 -5.90 9.30
N GLU A 155 10.72 -6.85 8.41
CA GLU A 155 12.06 -7.01 7.82
C GLU A 155 12.48 -5.76 7.03
N GLN A 156 11.59 -5.23 6.19
CA GLN A 156 11.86 -3.98 5.46
C GLN A 156 12.09 -2.80 6.41
N ASP A 157 11.34 -2.70 7.52
CA ASP A 157 11.51 -1.70 8.59
C ASP A 157 12.82 -1.84 9.38
N ILE A 158 13.33 -3.06 9.54
CA ILE A 158 14.67 -3.31 10.10
C ILE A 158 15.78 -2.92 9.10
N MET A 159 15.65 -3.32 7.82
CA MET A 159 16.68 -3.05 6.80
C MET A 159 16.87 -1.56 6.47
N ASN A 160 15.84 -0.74 6.68
CA ASN A 160 15.88 0.69 6.47
C ASN A 160 15.01 1.38 7.53
N PRO A 161 15.58 1.98 8.60
CA PRO A 161 14.80 2.51 9.73
C PRO A 161 14.05 3.83 9.43
N ASN A 162 13.77 4.12 8.15
CA ASN A 162 12.96 5.28 7.76
C ASN A 162 11.50 5.11 8.22
N PRO A 163 10.98 5.99 9.10
CA PRO A 163 9.62 5.88 9.64
C PRO A 163 8.53 6.24 8.62
N ARG A 164 8.89 6.82 7.47
CA ARG A 164 7.98 7.28 6.42
C ARG A 164 8.14 6.44 5.17
N LYS A 165 7.60 5.23 5.23
CA LYS A 165 7.50 4.31 4.09
C LYS A 165 6.08 4.06 3.64
N GLY A 166 5.91 3.99 2.32
CA GLY A 166 4.73 3.44 1.69
C GLY A 166 4.98 1.99 1.26
N TYR A 167 3.98 1.13 1.38
CA TYR A 167 4.06 -0.28 0.98
C TYR A 167 2.90 -0.60 0.03
N LEU A 168 3.20 -1.13 -1.15
CA LEU A 168 2.26 -1.86 -2.00
C LEU A 168 2.71 -3.32 -2.05
N ILE A 169 1.83 -4.24 -1.70
CA ILE A 169 2.12 -5.69 -1.64
C ILE A 169 1.08 -6.42 -2.48
N ALA A 170 1.52 -7.24 -3.44
CA ALA A 170 0.66 -8.09 -4.26
C ALA A 170 0.92 -9.56 -3.93
N LEU A 171 -0.17 -10.31 -3.73
CA LEU A 171 -0.16 -11.73 -3.41
C LEU A 171 -0.51 -12.60 -4.62
N ASP A 172 -0.10 -13.86 -4.61
CA ASP A 172 -0.60 -14.89 -5.53
C ASP A 172 -1.85 -15.61 -4.98
N GLU A 173 -2.30 -16.67 -5.67
CA GLU A 173 -3.42 -17.51 -5.25
C GLU A 173 -3.17 -18.34 -3.98
N ASN A 174 -1.92 -18.40 -3.48
CA ASN A 174 -1.49 -19.15 -2.29
C ASN A 174 -1.20 -18.23 -1.09
N GLY A 175 -1.20 -16.91 -1.31
CA GLY A 175 -0.85 -15.91 -0.32
C GLY A 175 0.66 -15.79 -0.09
N ASP A 176 1.45 -16.09 -1.10
CA ASP A 176 2.86 -15.70 -1.19
C ASP A 176 3.00 -14.32 -1.86
N ILE A 177 4.01 -13.55 -1.43
CA ILE A 177 4.27 -12.20 -1.93
C ILE A 177 5.00 -12.30 -3.26
N ILE A 178 4.29 -12.11 -4.37
CA ILE A 178 4.86 -12.11 -5.73
C ILE A 178 5.48 -10.78 -6.12
N HIS A 179 4.97 -9.68 -5.58
CA HIS A 179 5.55 -8.36 -5.79
C HIS A 179 5.36 -7.46 -4.58
N ALA A 180 6.36 -6.61 -4.31
CA ALA A 180 6.24 -5.52 -3.36
C ALA A 180 6.98 -4.28 -3.86
N CYS A 181 6.29 -3.13 -3.83
CA CYS A 181 6.88 -1.81 -4.05
C CYS A 181 6.99 -1.08 -2.70
N VAL A 182 8.22 -0.77 -2.29
CA VAL A 182 8.50 -0.02 -1.06
C VAL A 182 8.93 1.39 -1.45
N THR A 183 8.08 2.37 -1.14
CA THR A 183 8.37 3.79 -1.32
C THR A 183 8.83 4.39 0.01
N SER A 184 9.68 5.42 -0.02
CA SER A 184 10.12 6.08 1.21
C SER A 184 10.48 7.54 0.95
N GLU A 185 10.30 8.38 1.97
CA GLU A 185 10.84 9.75 1.95
C GLU A 185 12.37 9.68 1.79
N LYS A 186 12.99 10.61 1.06
CA LYS A 186 14.46 10.64 0.96
C LYS A 186 15.06 10.95 2.34
N MET A 187 15.53 9.90 3.02
CA MET A 187 16.39 10.07 4.18
C MET A 187 17.68 10.76 3.72
N SER A 188 18.08 11.83 4.38
CA SER A 188 19.22 12.67 3.97
C SER A 188 20.56 12.00 4.31
N VAL A 189 20.89 10.94 3.59
CA VAL A 189 22.22 10.32 3.51
C VAL A 189 22.88 10.68 2.18
N SER A 190 24.21 10.66 2.15
CA SER A 190 25.01 11.11 1.00
C SER A 190 24.59 10.42 -0.30
N SER A 191 24.43 11.19 -1.37
CA SER A 191 23.86 10.69 -2.64
C SER A 191 24.71 9.61 -3.34
N ALA A 192 25.95 9.36 -2.90
CA ALA A 192 26.84 8.37 -3.51
C ALA A 192 26.46 6.93 -3.12
N GLU A 193 26.40 6.62 -1.82
CA GLU A 193 26.17 5.25 -1.32
C GLU A 193 24.81 4.70 -1.76
N PHE A 194 23.79 5.56 -1.89
CA PHE A 194 22.46 5.14 -2.34
C PHE A 194 22.40 4.84 -3.84
N ILE A 195 23.20 5.53 -4.67
CA ILE A 195 23.33 5.21 -6.10
C ILE A 195 24.09 3.90 -6.27
N GLU A 196 25.20 3.72 -5.54
CA GLU A 196 26.02 2.51 -5.60
C GLU A 196 25.25 1.26 -5.16
N ALA A 197 24.52 1.34 -4.04
CA ALA A 197 23.67 0.26 -3.54
C ALA A 197 22.46 -0.04 -4.44
N ARG A 198 21.98 0.93 -5.25
CA ARG A 198 20.90 0.70 -6.23
C ARG A 198 21.45 0.10 -7.53
N ASN A 199 22.54 0.65 -8.06
CA ASN A 199 23.20 0.13 -9.25
C ASN A 199 23.59 -1.35 -9.05
N ALA A 200 24.11 -1.72 -7.88
CA ALA A 200 24.42 -3.11 -7.53
C ALA A 200 23.18 -4.05 -7.51
N ARG A 201 21.97 -3.52 -7.27
CA ARG A 201 20.71 -4.28 -7.38
C ARG A 201 20.24 -4.41 -8.84
N GLU A 202 20.32 -3.32 -9.61
CA GLU A 202 20.01 -3.29 -11.04
C GLU A 202 20.93 -4.26 -11.83
N GLU A 203 22.23 -4.26 -11.52
CA GLU A 203 23.24 -5.14 -12.13
C GLU A 203 22.97 -6.63 -11.79
N LYS A 204 22.61 -6.94 -10.54
CA LYS A 204 22.17 -8.30 -10.17
C LYS A 204 20.89 -8.74 -10.85
N HIS A 205 19.94 -7.83 -11.10
CA HIS A 205 18.72 -8.16 -11.83
C HIS A 205 19.03 -8.49 -13.30
N ALA A 206 19.86 -7.68 -13.95
CA ALA A 206 20.29 -7.90 -15.32
C ALA A 206 21.09 -9.21 -15.50
N GLU A 207 21.94 -9.59 -14.53
CA GLU A 207 22.59 -10.91 -14.56
C GLU A 207 21.58 -12.07 -14.44
N TYR A 208 20.59 -11.96 -13.55
CA TYR A 208 19.55 -12.97 -13.39
C TYR A 208 18.69 -13.14 -14.65
N GLU A 209 18.32 -12.03 -15.28
CA GLU A 209 17.56 -12.00 -16.54
C GLU A 209 18.34 -12.67 -17.68
N ARG A 210 19.62 -12.31 -17.84
CA ARG A 210 20.50 -12.93 -18.86
C ARG A 210 20.69 -14.44 -18.64
N LEU A 211 20.80 -14.88 -17.39
CA LEU A 211 20.88 -16.31 -17.04
C LEU A 211 19.55 -17.05 -17.33
N ALA A 212 18.41 -16.41 -17.10
CA ALA A 212 17.09 -16.96 -17.43
C ALA A 212 16.89 -17.11 -18.95
N GLU A 213 17.30 -16.12 -19.74
CA GLU A 213 17.29 -16.19 -21.21
C GLU A 213 18.20 -17.30 -21.73
N GLU A 214 19.44 -17.41 -21.22
CA GLU A 214 20.39 -18.45 -21.62
C GLU A 214 19.86 -19.85 -21.29
N ALA A 215 19.25 -20.03 -20.11
CA ALA A 215 18.60 -21.28 -19.72
C ALA A 215 17.40 -21.62 -20.62
N ALA A 216 16.58 -20.63 -21.00
CA ALA A 216 15.47 -20.81 -21.93
C ALA A 216 15.95 -21.21 -23.34
N LEU A 217 17.04 -20.60 -23.83
CA LEU A 217 17.67 -20.95 -25.11
C LEU A 217 18.26 -22.37 -25.09
N LYS A 218 19.02 -22.73 -24.05
CA LYS A 218 19.55 -24.10 -23.87
C LYS A 218 18.43 -25.14 -23.83
N ARG A 219 17.31 -24.86 -23.15
CA ARG A 219 16.14 -25.75 -23.09
C ARG A 219 15.48 -25.93 -24.46
N LYS A 220 15.36 -24.87 -25.26
CA LYS A 220 14.85 -24.93 -26.65
C LYS A 220 15.75 -25.73 -27.59
N LEU A 221 17.07 -25.61 -27.45
CA LEU A 221 18.06 -26.39 -28.23
C LEU A 221 18.01 -27.88 -27.89
N LEU A 222 17.95 -28.23 -26.61
CA LEU A 222 17.82 -29.63 -26.14
C LEU A 222 16.51 -30.29 -26.63
N LEU A 223 15.41 -29.53 -26.70
CA LEU A 223 14.14 -30.00 -27.27
C LEU A 223 14.21 -30.22 -28.79
N HIS A 224 15.01 -29.44 -29.52
CA HIS A 224 15.23 -29.67 -30.96
C HIS A 224 16.16 -30.86 -31.23
N SER A 225 17.15 -31.13 -30.37
CA SER A 225 18.06 -32.29 -30.56
C SER A 225 17.44 -33.64 -30.16
N TYR A 226 16.25 -33.67 -29.58
CA TYR A 226 15.56 -34.90 -29.13
C TYR A 226 14.42 -35.35 -30.07
N ASN A 227 14.10 -34.54 -31.09
CA ASN A 227 13.03 -34.77 -32.08
C ASN A 227 13.58 -34.94 -33.51
N GLY A 228 14.84 -35.39 -33.66
CA GLY A 228 15.53 -35.65 -34.93
C GLY A 228 16.03 -37.08 -35.03
#